data_AF-A0A0N5AB65-F1
#
_entry.id   AF-A0A0N5AB65-F1
#
_cell.length_a   1.000
_cell.length_b   1.000
_cell.length_c   1.000
_cell.angle_alpha   90.00
_cell.angle_beta   90.00
_cell.angle_gamma   90.00
#
_symmetry.space_group_name_H-M   'P 1'
#
loop_
_entity.id
_entity.type
_entity.pdbx_description
1 polymer ?
#
loop_
_entity_poly.entity_id
_entity_poly.type
_entity_poly.pdbx_seq_one_letter_code
_entity_poly.pdbx_strand_id
1 'polypeptide(L)'
;MSAGSLQLVESIILGYGKGDPAAVSTYQKICSTIENIERWKPENITEFLDQFINISNLLDAKCMLLVEKLAGIKWYVVPTSVRKRYVNMLQKLAVQHVCHTETLLYSFTSNMLPAIRPVSGKNYSDETSSADALDNCLIVSAEEQNDIYEMAHEAVKFVIRCFPM
;
A
#
# COMPACT_ATOMS: atom_id res chain seq x y z
N MET A 1 -0.58 23.34 3.05
CA MET A 1 0.31 22.27 3.55
C MET A 1 1.74 22.61 3.17
N SER A 2 2.63 22.60 4.16
CA SER A 2 3.97 23.22 4.10
C SER A 2 5.00 22.32 3.42
N ALA A 3 5.83 22.92 2.55
CA ALA A 3 7.02 22.31 1.95
C ALA A 3 8.00 21.70 2.97
N GLY A 4 7.87 22.03 4.26
CA GLY A 4 8.69 21.47 5.34
C GLY A 4 8.40 20.01 5.70
N SER A 5 7.23 19.46 5.34
CA SER A 5 6.92 18.03 5.58
C SER A 5 7.63 17.10 4.60
N LEU A 6 7.69 17.48 3.32
CA LEU A 6 8.36 16.72 2.24
C LEU A 6 9.88 16.66 2.45
N GLN A 7 10.52 17.77 2.84
CA GLN A 7 11.96 17.82 3.11
C GLN A 7 12.39 16.91 4.27
N LEU A 8 11.46 16.56 5.17
CA LEU A 8 11.76 15.74 6.34
C LEU A 8 11.93 14.26 5.96
N VAL A 9 11.02 13.67 5.18
CA VAL A 9 11.11 12.24 4.83
C VAL A 9 12.28 11.99 3.88
N GLU A 10 12.50 12.89 2.91
CA GLU A 10 13.64 12.84 2.01
C GLU A 10 14.97 12.84 2.79
N SER A 11 15.14 13.78 3.72
CA SER A 11 16.36 13.87 4.53
C SER A 11 16.56 12.65 5.42
N ILE A 12 15.49 12.05 5.95
CA ILE A 12 15.56 10.80 6.72
C ILE A 12 16.04 9.64 5.85
N ILE A 13 15.52 9.47 4.63
CA ILE A 13 15.95 8.39 3.71
C ILE A 13 17.42 8.56 3.31
N LEU A 14 17.81 9.78 2.95
CA LEU A 14 19.21 10.08 2.60
C LEU A 14 20.17 9.90 3.78
N GLY A 15 19.74 10.29 4.98
CA GLY A 15 20.51 10.09 6.22
C GLY A 15 20.63 8.61 6.59
N TYR A 16 19.55 7.84 6.45
CA TYR A 16 19.55 6.39 6.65
C TYR A 16 20.56 5.71 5.73
N GLY A 17 20.57 6.10 4.45
CA GLY A 17 21.52 5.57 3.47
C GLY A 17 22.99 5.84 3.78
N LYS A 18 23.29 6.82 4.64
CA LYS A 18 24.63 7.18 5.14
C LYS A 18 24.94 6.61 6.53
N GLY A 19 23.99 5.94 7.18
CA GLY A 19 24.14 5.40 8.52
C GLY A 19 24.08 6.45 9.64
N ASP A 20 23.42 7.59 9.41
CA ASP A 20 23.19 8.58 10.48
C ASP A 20 22.30 7.97 11.58
N PRO A 21 22.77 7.86 12.83
CA PRO A 21 22.01 7.25 13.92
C PRO A 21 20.62 7.88 14.15
N ALA A 22 20.50 9.20 13.97
CA ALA A 22 19.22 9.90 14.15
C ALA A 22 18.23 9.53 13.03
N ALA A 23 18.71 9.47 11.79
CA ALA A 23 17.94 9.04 10.63
C ALA A 23 17.54 7.56 10.74
N VAL A 24 18.44 6.68 11.22
CA VAL A 24 18.15 5.26 11.44
C VAL A 24 17.02 5.06 12.44
N SER A 25 17.06 5.74 13.59
CA SER A 25 15.98 5.67 14.58
C SER A 25 14.65 6.17 14.00
N THR A 26 14.69 7.25 13.22
CA THR A 26 13.47 7.84 12.66
C THR A 26 12.89 6.99 11.52
N TYR A 27 13.74 6.39 10.69
CA TYR A 27 13.34 5.44 9.65
C TYR A 27 12.59 4.24 10.25
N GLN A 28 13.10 3.67 11.35
CA GLN A 28 12.41 2.59 12.07
C GLN A 28 11.04 3.03 12.59
N LYS A 29 10.95 4.24 13.17
CA LYS A 29 9.67 4.81 13.61
C LYS A 29 8.67 4.95 12.46
N ILE A 30 9.11 5.40 11.28
CA ILE A 30 8.27 5.47 10.08
C ILE A 30 7.74 4.08 9.73
N CYS A 31 8.61 3.06 9.69
CA CYS A 31 8.21 1.69 9.38
C CYS A 31 7.16 1.15 10.38
N SER A 32 7.36 1.35 11.69
CA SER A 32 6.39 0.95 12.72
C SER A 32 5.08 1.74 12.66
N THR A 33 5.15 2.99 12.20
CA THR A 33 3.97 3.85 12.08
C THR A 33 3.03 3.35 10.98
N ILE A 34 3.57 2.84 9.87
CA ILE A 34 2.80 2.27 8.76
C ILE A 34 1.93 1.09 9.22
N GLU A 35 2.38 0.31 10.21
CA GLU A 35 1.62 -0.83 10.74
C GLU A 35 0.27 -0.43 11.35
N ASN A 36 0.11 0.84 11.71
CA ASN A 36 -1.10 1.39 12.32
C ASN A 36 -1.91 2.29 11.38
N ILE A 37 -1.58 2.32 10.09
CA ILE A 37 -2.17 3.24 9.11
C ILE A 37 -3.69 3.06 8.96
N GLU A 38 -4.21 1.85 9.18
CA GLU A 38 -5.66 1.56 9.11
C GLU A 38 -6.49 2.34 10.13
N ARG A 39 -5.86 2.87 11.18
CA ARG A 39 -6.53 3.66 12.24
C ARG A 39 -6.54 5.16 11.96
N TRP A 40 -5.91 5.59 10.86
CA TRP A 40 -5.71 7.00 10.57
C TRP A 40 -6.90 7.60 9.86
N LYS A 41 -7.02 8.93 9.95
CA LYS A 41 -7.98 9.66 9.13
C LYS A 41 -7.56 9.63 7.66
N PRO A 42 -8.49 9.56 6.71
CA PRO A 42 -8.19 9.52 5.27
C PRO A 42 -7.27 10.65 4.80
N GLU A 43 -7.42 11.86 5.36
CA GLU A 43 -6.59 13.01 5.01
C GLU A 43 -5.14 12.72 5.39
N ASN A 44 -4.88 12.26 6.61
CA ASN A 44 -3.53 11.94 7.09
C ASN A 44 -2.87 10.82 6.26
N ILE A 45 -3.64 9.81 5.85
CA ILE A 45 -3.14 8.75 4.97
C ILE A 45 -2.72 9.35 3.62
N THR A 46 -3.54 10.23 3.07
CA THR A 46 -3.25 10.92 1.81
C THR A 46 -1.97 11.75 1.90
N GLU A 47 -1.86 12.61 2.92
CA GLU A 47 -0.67 13.45 3.13
C GLU A 47 0.59 12.61 3.36
N PHE A 48 0.47 11.50 4.08
CA PHE A 48 1.58 10.59 4.35
C PHE A 48 2.05 9.86 3.08
N LEU A 49 1.13 9.27 2.31
CA LEU A 49 1.48 8.57 1.08
C LEU A 49 2.01 9.51 0.00
N ASP A 50 1.49 10.74 -0.09
CA ASP A 50 1.99 11.75 -1.03
C ASP A 50 3.48 12.07 -0.78
N GLN A 51 3.97 11.99 0.46
CA GLN A 51 5.40 12.16 0.74
C GLN A 51 6.25 11.08 0.06
N PHE A 52 5.85 9.80 0.13
CA PHE A 52 6.58 8.70 -0.50
C PHE A 52 6.43 8.71 -2.03
N ILE A 53 5.25 9.06 -2.55
CA ILE A 53 5.02 9.17 -3.99
C ILE A 53 6.00 10.17 -4.61
N ASN A 54 6.23 11.30 -3.95
CA ASN A 54 7.09 12.38 -4.43
C ASN A 54 8.59 12.06 -4.34
N ILE A 55 9.01 11.11 -3.51
CA ILE A 55 10.43 10.74 -3.29
C ILE A 55 10.73 9.29 -3.71
N SER A 56 9.85 8.69 -4.50
CA SER A 56 9.92 7.26 -4.85
C SER A 56 11.24 6.84 -5.51
N ASN A 57 11.92 7.76 -6.20
CA ASN A 57 13.25 7.56 -6.78
C ASN A 57 14.36 7.32 -5.73
N LEU A 58 14.10 7.58 -4.45
CA LEU A 58 15.04 7.34 -3.35
C LEU A 58 14.84 5.98 -2.67
N LEU A 59 13.78 5.24 -3.00
CA LEU A 59 13.42 3.96 -2.38
C LEU A 59 14.15 2.78 -3.03
N ASP A 60 15.49 2.83 -2.98
CA ASP A 60 16.38 1.82 -3.56
C ASP A 60 16.49 0.54 -2.70
N ALA A 61 17.50 -0.30 -2.98
CA ALA A 61 17.75 -1.55 -2.27
C ALA A 61 17.98 -1.39 -0.75
N LYS A 62 18.41 -0.21 -0.28
CA LYS A 62 18.57 0.04 1.16
C LYS A 62 17.21 0.18 1.85
N CYS A 63 16.17 0.54 1.10
CA CYS A 63 14.84 0.81 1.63
C CYS A 63 13.92 -0.42 1.67
N MET A 64 14.45 -1.65 1.59
CA MET A 64 13.65 -2.89 1.53
C MET A 64 12.54 -2.96 2.59
N LEU A 65 12.88 -2.71 3.87
CA LEU A 65 11.90 -2.78 4.95
C LEU A 65 10.77 -1.77 4.77
N LEU A 66 11.09 -0.52 4.41
CA LEU A 66 10.09 0.50 4.16
C LEU A 66 9.21 0.15 2.97
N VAL A 67 9.79 -0.34 1.87
CA VAL A 67 9.03 -0.76 0.69
C VAL A 67 8.12 -1.94 1.02
N GLU A 68 8.58 -2.90 1.82
CA GLU A 68 7.77 -4.01 2.32
C GLU A 68 6.58 -3.50 3.16
N LYS A 69 6.82 -2.58 4.10
CA LYS A 69 5.74 -1.98 4.90
C LYS A 69 4.75 -1.20 4.04
N LEU A 70 5.25 -0.42 3.07
CA LEU A 70 4.40 0.29 2.13
C LEU A 70 3.58 -0.68 1.30
N ALA A 71 4.18 -1.74 0.75
CA ALA A 71 3.51 -2.75 -0.07
C ALA A 71 2.45 -3.55 0.72
N GLY A 72 2.63 -3.69 2.04
CA GLY A 72 1.70 -4.36 2.94
C GLY A 72 0.44 -3.56 3.27
N ILE A 73 0.34 -2.29 2.87
CA ILE A 73 -0.87 -1.49 3.07
C ILE A 73 -1.98 -2.02 2.16
N LYS A 74 -3.11 -2.43 2.76
CA LYS A 74 -4.27 -2.91 2.01
C LYS A 74 -4.89 -1.78 1.20
N TRP A 75 -5.20 -2.02 -0.07
CA TRP A 75 -5.58 -0.92 -0.97
C TRP A 75 -6.94 -0.29 -0.66
N TYR A 76 -7.85 -1.05 -0.03
CA TYR A 76 -9.13 -0.50 0.44
C TYR A 76 -8.98 0.50 1.60
N VAL A 77 -7.85 0.46 2.32
CA VAL A 77 -7.53 1.44 3.38
C VAL A 77 -7.04 2.76 2.76
N VAL A 78 -6.46 2.69 1.57
CA VAL A 78 -5.92 3.86 0.87
C VAL A 78 -7.09 4.66 0.27
N PRO A 79 -7.22 5.96 0.59
CA PRO A 79 -8.28 6.81 0.05
C PRO A 79 -8.28 6.83 -1.48
N THR A 80 -9.45 6.79 -2.09
CA THR A 80 -9.64 6.75 -3.55
C THR A 80 -8.93 7.91 -4.27
N SER A 81 -8.82 9.08 -3.63
CA SER A 81 -8.14 10.27 -4.15
C SER A 81 -6.63 10.09 -4.38
N VAL A 82 -5.97 9.18 -3.67
CA VAL A 82 -4.52 8.93 -3.77
C VAL A 82 -4.17 7.52 -4.23
N ARG A 83 -5.10 6.57 -4.11
CA ARG A 83 -4.90 5.14 -4.39
C ARG A 83 -4.20 4.87 -5.72
N LYS A 84 -4.69 5.45 -6.82
CA LYS A 84 -4.08 5.26 -8.15
C LYS A 84 -2.64 5.76 -8.22
N ARG A 85 -2.34 6.92 -7.61
CA ARG A 85 -0.98 7.50 -7.59
C ARG A 85 -0.04 6.63 -6.75
N TYR A 86 -0.53 6.10 -5.64
CA TYR A 86 0.18 5.16 -4.79
C TYR A 86 0.47 3.83 -5.51
N VAL A 87 -0.51 3.22 -6.19
CA VAL A 87 -0.30 1.99 -6.97
C VAL A 87 0.71 2.22 -8.10
N ASN A 88 0.62 3.35 -8.81
CA ASN A 88 1.59 3.71 -9.85
C ASN A 88 3.01 3.87 -9.30
N MET A 89 3.15 4.39 -8.07
CA MET A 89 4.44 4.45 -7.38
C MET A 89 4.99 3.04 -7.16
N LEU A 90 4.19 2.12 -6.63
CA LEU A 90 4.59 0.72 -6.44
C LEU A 90 4.99 0.04 -7.75
N GLN A 91 4.22 0.24 -8.82
CA GLN A 91 4.57 -0.28 -10.16
C GLN A 91 5.94 0.21 -10.63
N LYS A 92 6.24 1.51 -10.46
CA LYS A 92 7.54 2.09 -10.82
C LYS A 92 8.67 1.47 -10.00
N LEU A 93 8.48 1.31 -8.69
CA LEU A 93 9.48 0.65 -7.83
C LEU A 93 9.76 -0.78 -8.27
N ALA A 94 8.71 -1.54 -8.63
CA ALA A 94 8.84 -2.92 -9.06
C ALA A 94 9.66 -3.09 -10.33
N VAL A 95 9.69 -2.10 -11.22
CA VAL A 95 10.45 -2.16 -12.49
C VAL A 95 11.81 -1.46 -12.40
N GLN A 96 11.92 -0.40 -11.59
CA GLN A 96 13.17 0.35 -11.43
C GLN A 96 14.15 -0.32 -10.47
N HIS A 97 13.64 -1.04 -9.47
CA HIS A 97 14.43 -1.67 -8.42
C HIS A 97 14.06 -3.14 -8.32
N VAL A 98 14.79 -3.99 -9.05
CA VAL A 98 14.51 -5.44 -9.16
C VAL A 98 14.46 -6.15 -7.79
N CYS A 99 15.20 -5.63 -6.80
CA CYS A 99 15.16 -6.14 -5.43
C CYS A 99 13.78 -6.06 -4.75
N HIS A 100 12.88 -5.19 -5.24
CA HIS A 100 11.52 -5.04 -4.70
C HIS A 100 10.46 -5.77 -5.52
N THR A 101 10.80 -6.28 -6.72
CA THR A 101 9.82 -6.80 -7.69
C THR A 101 8.97 -7.92 -7.10
N GLU A 102 9.58 -8.89 -6.41
CA GLU A 102 8.85 -10.01 -5.80
C GLU A 102 7.87 -9.54 -4.73
N THR A 103 8.33 -8.73 -3.77
CA THR A 103 7.49 -8.16 -2.71
C THR A 103 6.32 -7.37 -3.27
N LEU A 104 6.54 -6.61 -4.34
CA LEU A 104 5.51 -5.78 -4.97
C LEU A 104 4.53 -6.61 -5.79
N LEU A 105 4.99 -7.64 -6.52
CA LEU A 105 4.09 -8.60 -7.18
C LEU A 105 3.23 -9.37 -6.18
N TYR A 106 3.81 -9.78 -5.05
CA TYR A 106 3.04 -10.38 -3.95
C TYR A 106 1.95 -9.42 -3.45
N SER A 107 2.29 -8.15 -3.22
CA SER A 107 1.30 -7.13 -2.85
C SER A 107 0.18 -7.00 -3.90
N PHE A 108 0.51 -6.92 -5.18
CA PHE A 108 -0.50 -6.78 -6.24
C PHE A 108 -1.45 -7.98 -6.30
N THR A 109 -0.91 -9.19 -6.26
CA THR A 109 -1.71 -10.42 -6.27
C THR A 109 -2.54 -10.58 -5.00
N SER A 110 -2.04 -10.16 -3.84
CA SER A 110 -2.80 -10.22 -2.59
C SER A 110 -4.06 -9.32 -2.60
N ASN A 111 -4.03 -8.22 -3.37
CA ASN A 111 -5.19 -7.33 -3.56
C ASN A 111 -6.17 -7.83 -4.64
N MET A 112 -5.93 -8.99 -5.28
CA MET A 112 -6.92 -9.68 -6.12
C MET A 112 -7.90 -10.52 -5.29
N LEU A 113 -7.72 -10.58 -3.97
CA LEU A 113 -8.66 -11.21 -3.05
C LEU A 113 -9.69 -10.20 -2.56
N PRO A 114 -10.97 -10.60 -2.40
CA PRO A 114 -12.00 -9.72 -1.87
C PRO A 114 -11.68 -9.31 -0.42
N ALA A 115 -11.96 -8.06 -0.08
CA ALA A 115 -11.83 -7.57 1.28
C ALA A 115 -13.05 -8.02 2.10
N ILE A 116 -12.88 -9.06 2.94
CA ILE A 116 -13.95 -9.68 3.72
C ILE A 116 -13.85 -9.29 5.21
N ARG A 117 -14.96 -8.87 5.82
CA ARG A 117 -15.12 -8.72 7.28
C ARG A 117 -15.16 -10.10 7.94
N PRO A 118 -14.39 -10.35 8.99
CA PRO A 118 -14.52 -11.60 9.73
C PRO A 118 -15.92 -11.68 10.34
N VAL A 119 -16.69 -12.71 9.95
CA VAL A 119 -18.01 -12.99 10.50
C VAL A 119 -17.83 -13.35 11.97
N SER A 120 -18.12 -12.41 12.88
CA SER A 120 -18.19 -12.72 14.30
C SER A 120 -19.34 -13.69 14.51
N GLY A 121 -19.04 -14.89 15.01
CA GLY A 121 -19.99 -15.99 15.20
C GLY A 121 -21.26 -15.54 15.94
N LYS A 122 -22.29 -15.21 15.18
CA LYS A 122 -23.67 -15.15 15.63
C LYS A 122 -24.40 -16.28 14.94
N ASN A 123 -25.05 -17.11 15.75
CA ASN A 123 -25.78 -18.31 15.39
C ASN A 123 -26.60 -18.10 14.12
N TYR A 124 -26.26 -18.83 13.06
CA TYR A 124 -27.09 -18.93 11.86
C TYR A 124 -28.30 -19.79 12.19
N SER A 125 -29.37 -19.14 12.62
CA SER A 125 -30.73 -19.61 12.41
C SER A 125 -31.43 -18.55 11.57
N ASP A 126 -31.24 -18.60 10.25
CA ASP A 126 -32.31 -18.41 9.29
C ASP A 126 -31.77 -18.48 7.86
N GLU A 127 -32.60 -19.05 6.99
CA GLU A 127 -32.39 -19.32 5.58
C GLU A 127 -32.39 -18.02 4.75
N THR A 128 -31.41 -17.14 4.96
CA THR A 128 -31.22 -15.97 4.09
C THR A 128 -30.30 -16.35 2.93
N SER A 129 -30.80 -16.11 1.71
CA SER A 129 -30.12 -16.22 0.42
C SER A 129 -28.61 -15.93 0.52
N SER A 130 -27.79 -16.87 0.03
CA SER A 130 -26.31 -16.80 0.11
C SER A 130 -25.69 -15.53 -0.50
N ALA A 131 -26.42 -14.81 -1.36
CA ALA A 131 -26.00 -13.55 -1.94
C ALA A 131 -26.05 -12.38 -0.94
N ASP A 132 -27.10 -12.28 -0.11
CA ASP A 132 -27.24 -11.21 0.90
C ASP A 132 -26.28 -11.40 2.08
N ALA A 133 -25.91 -12.66 2.36
CA ALA A 133 -24.88 -12.98 3.34
C ALA A 133 -23.49 -12.50 2.88
N LEU A 134 -23.20 -12.54 1.58
CA LEU A 134 -21.90 -12.15 1.01
C LEU A 134 -21.72 -10.62 1.01
N ASP A 135 -22.76 -9.86 0.67
CA ASP A 135 -22.72 -8.39 0.62
C ASP A 135 -22.48 -7.78 2.02
N ASN A 136 -23.10 -8.36 3.05
CA ASN A 136 -22.84 -7.98 4.46
C ASN A 136 -21.42 -8.33 4.94
N CYS A 137 -20.71 -9.22 4.24
CA CYS A 137 -19.35 -9.60 4.56
C CYS A 137 -18.30 -8.74 3.84
N LEU A 138 -18.65 -7.96 2.82
CA LEU A 138 -17.65 -7.12 2.13
C LEU A 138 -17.30 -5.88 2.95
N ILE A 139 -16.01 -5.53 2.96
CA ILE A 139 -15.52 -4.31 3.62
C ILE A 139 -15.85 -3.06 2.80
N VAL A 140 -15.84 -3.20 1.46
CA VAL A 140 -16.05 -2.14 0.47
C VAL A 140 -17.23 -2.49 -0.45
N SER A 141 -17.76 -1.51 -1.18
CA SER A 141 -18.80 -1.77 -2.18
C SER A 141 -18.27 -2.65 -3.32
N ALA A 142 -19.17 -3.32 -4.05
CA ALA A 142 -18.80 -4.13 -5.21
C ALA A 142 -18.07 -3.30 -6.30
N GLU A 143 -18.48 -2.05 -6.50
CA GLU A 143 -17.83 -1.12 -7.42
C GLU A 143 -16.39 -0.82 -6.99
N GLU A 144 -16.18 -0.48 -5.72
CA GLU A 144 -14.84 -0.19 -5.19
C GLU A 144 -13.94 -1.43 -5.20
N GLN A 145 -14.49 -2.62 -4.93
CA GLN A 145 -13.76 -3.87 -5.04
C GLN A 145 -13.32 -4.13 -6.48
N ASN A 146 -14.20 -3.86 -7.45
CA ASN A 146 -13.88 -4.03 -8.87
C ASN A 146 -12.77 -3.07 -9.32
N ASP A 147 -12.78 -1.81 -8.86
CA ASP A 147 -11.70 -0.86 -9.11
C ASP A 147 -10.36 -1.37 -8.59
N ILE A 148 -10.34 -1.93 -7.38
CA ILE A 148 -9.13 -2.52 -6.77
C ILE A 148 -8.62 -3.70 -7.61
N TYR A 149 -9.52 -4.58 -8.07
CA TYR A 149 -9.16 -5.70 -8.93
C TYR A 149 -8.57 -5.25 -10.26
N GLU A 150 -9.20 -4.28 -10.93
CA GLU A 150 -8.71 -3.74 -12.19
C GLU A 150 -7.30 -3.15 -12.01
N MET A 151 -7.09 -2.37 -10.95
CA MET A 151 -5.76 -1.82 -10.64
C MET A 151 -4.72 -2.92 -10.36
N ALA A 152 -5.10 -3.98 -9.63
CA ALA A 152 -4.20 -5.08 -9.33
C ALA A 152 -3.80 -5.85 -10.59
N HIS A 153 -4.76 -6.13 -11.47
CA HIS A 153 -4.52 -6.76 -12.77
C HIS A 153 -3.61 -5.91 -13.66
N GLU A 154 -3.90 -4.61 -13.80
CA GLU A 154 -3.06 -3.72 -14.60
C GLU A 154 -1.65 -3.55 -14.00
N ALA A 155 -1.49 -3.59 -12.67
CA ALA A 155 -0.18 -3.56 -12.02
C ALA A 155 0.67 -4.80 -12.33
N VAL A 156 0.10 -6.00 -12.19
CA VAL A 156 0.80 -7.25 -12.53
C VAL A 156 1.16 -7.26 -14.02
N LYS A 157 0.22 -6.92 -14.89
CA LYS A 157 0.42 -6.83 -16.34
C LYS A 157 1.50 -5.84 -16.73
N PHE A 158 1.55 -4.67 -16.08
CA PHE A 158 2.60 -3.67 -16.29
C PHE A 158 3.97 -4.24 -15.96
N VAL A 159 4.14 -4.83 -14.78
CA VAL A 159 5.42 -5.40 -14.34
C VAL A 159 5.89 -6.52 -15.28
N ILE A 160 5.01 -7.49 -15.60
CA ILE A 160 5.35 -8.61 -16.49
C ILE A 160 5.77 -8.12 -17.89
N ARG A 161 5.14 -7.07 -18.41
CA ARG A 161 5.52 -6.51 -19.73
C ARG A 161 6.86 -5.78 -19.71
N CYS A 162 7.28 -5.26 -18.56
CA CYS A 162 8.57 -4.59 -18.41
C CYS A 162 9.74 -5.56 -18.24
N PHE A 163 9.48 -6.81 -17.86
CA PHE A 163 10.48 -7.87 -17.77
C PHE A 163 10.25 -8.88 -18.89
N PRO A 164 10.91 -8.75 -20.06
CA PRO A 164 10.90 -9.83 -21.05
C PRO A 164 11.57 -11.05 -20.41
N MET A 165 10.76 -12.03 -20.01
CA MET A 165 11.23 -13.37 -19.63
C MET A 165 11.66 -14.16 -20.84
#